data_AF-A0A7C5TXB7-F1
#
_entry.id   AF-A0A7C5TXB7-F1
#
_cell.length_a   1.000
_cell.length_b   1.000
_cell.length_c   1.000
_cell.angle_alpha   90.00
_cell.angle_beta   90.00
_cell.angle_gamma   90.00
#
_symmetry.space_group_name_H-M   'P 1'
#
loop_
_entity.id
_entity.type
_entity.pdbx_description
1 polymer ?
#
loop_
_entity_poly.entity_id
_entity_poly.type
_entity_poly.pdbx_seq_one_letter_code
_entity_poly.pdbx_strand_id
1 'polypeptide(L)'
;MSPINRDLVKDFTEPCVAIDHILTEYLDIADRVECYDEEDKIMLKIFRPLISSSFRLERSLGGLYGLIAGSVYALLRGDVEISYVETSTDFILIGMRIKK
;
A
#
# COMPACT_ATOMS: atom_id res chain seq x y z
N MET A 1 4.84 -16.54 -1.01
CA MET A 1 5.24 -15.86 -2.26
C MET A 1 4.55 -14.52 -2.28
N SER A 2 5.29 -13.43 -2.52
CA SER A 2 4.73 -12.07 -2.60
C SER A 2 4.02 -11.88 -3.95
N PRO A 3 2.86 -11.22 -4.02
CA PRO A 3 2.20 -10.87 -5.28
C PRO A 3 2.97 -9.82 -6.09
N ILE A 4 3.99 -9.18 -5.50
CA ILE A 4 4.88 -8.24 -6.19
C ILE A 4 6.20 -8.93 -6.51
N ASN A 5 6.66 -8.79 -7.77
CA ASN A 5 7.99 -9.24 -8.17
C ASN A 5 9.06 -8.43 -7.40
N ARG A 6 10.01 -9.12 -6.76
CA ARG A 6 11.15 -8.50 -6.06
C ARG A 6 11.94 -7.54 -6.95
N ASP A 7 12.01 -7.80 -8.25
CA ASP A 7 12.71 -6.93 -9.18
C ASP A 7 12.09 -5.53 -9.30
N LEU A 8 10.80 -5.36 -8.96
CA LEU A 8 10.11 -4.07 -8.97
C LEU A 8 10.49 -3.19 -7.76
N VAL A 9 11.04 -3.78 -6.70
CA VAL A 9 11.37 -3.06 -5.46
C VAL A 9 12.87 -3.03 -5.16
N LYS A 10 13.69 -3.73 -5.95
CA LYS A 10 15.13 -3.94 -5.67
C LYS A 10 15.95 -2.65 -5.62
N ASP A 11 15.54 -1.64 -6.37
CA ASP A 11 16.27 -0.37 -6.50
C ASP A 11 15.77 0.68 -5.48
N PHE A 12 14.81 0.32 -4.63
CA PHE A 12 14.23 1.20 -3.62
C PHE A 12 14.67 0.82 -2.21
N THR A 13 15.07 1.82 -1.43
CA THR A 13 15.36 1.67 0.01
C THR A 13 14.16 2.03 0.88
N GLU A 14 13.28 2.92 0.39
CA GLU A 14 12.12 3.41 1.12
C GLU A 14 10.81 2.83 0.55
N PRO A 15 10.03 2.07 1.35
CA PRO A 15 8.80 1.44 0.86
C PRO A 15 7.77 2.43 0.32
N CYS A 16 7.64 3.62 0.92
CA CYS A 16 6.68 4.60 0.44
C CYS A 16 6.96 5.04 -1.00
N VAL A 17 8.25 5.31 -1.31
CA VAL A 17 8.69 5.71 -2.65
C VAL A 17 8.47 4.58 -3.65
N ALA A 18 8.75 3.34 -3.25
CA ALA A 18 8.49 2.17 -4.08
C ALA A 18 6.99 1.98 -4.37
N ILE A 19 6.13 2.16 -3.37
CA ILE A 19 4.68 2.02 -3.52
C ILE A 19 4.12 3.12 -4.41
N ASP A 20 4.55 4.37 -4.22
CA ASP A 20 4.17 5.49 -5.09
C ASP A 20 4.52 5.17 -6.55
N HIS A 21 5.79 4.88 -6.84
CA HIS A 21 6.24 4.53 -8.19
C HIS A 21 5.47 3.34 -8.80
N ILE A 22 5.24 2.28 -8.02
CA ILE A 22 4.50 1.10 -8.50
C ILE A 22 3.05 1.47 -8.85
N LEU A 23 2.37 2.26 -8.01
CA LEU A 23 0.95 2.58 -8.20
C LEU A 23 0.72 3.67 -9.24
N THR A 24 1.61 4.66 -9.33
CA THR A 24 1.44 5.85 -10.18
C THR A 24 2.13 5.73 -11.53
N GLU A 25 3.36 5.19 -11.57
CA GLU A 25 4.14 5.13 -12.81
C GLU A 25 4.07 3.76 -13.49
N TYR A 26 4.22 2.67 -12.73
CA TYR A 26 4.26 1.31 -13.31
C TYR A 26 2.88 0.76 -13.65
N LEU A 27 1.90 0.93 -12.76
CA LEU A 27 0.53 0.43 -12.96
C LEU A 27 -0.44 1.50 -13.48
N ASP A 28 -0.17 2.79 -13.21
CA ASP A 28 -1.05 3.92 -13.56
C ASP A 28 -2.49 3.73 -13.02
N ILE A 29 -2.60 3.44 -11.72
CA ILE A 29 -3.89 3.15 -11.03
C ILE A 29 -4.21 4.09 -9.87
N ALA A 30 -3.35 5.07 -9.62
CA ALA A 30 -3.54 6.15 -8.67
C ALA A 30 -2.68 7.34 -9.10
N ASP A 31 -2.98 8.54 -8.63
CA ASP A 31 -2.16 9.71 -9.02
C ASP A 31 -0.97 9.92 -8.12
N ARG A 32 -1.11 9.58 -6.84
CA ARG A 32 -0.15 9.91 -5.80
C ARG A 32 -0.37 9.07 -4.55
N VAL A 33 0.73 8.76 -3.88
CA VAL A 33 0.76 8.16 -2.56
C VAL A 33 1.50 9.06 -1.59
N GLU A 34 0.91 9.29 -0.42
CA GLU A 34 1.58 9.92 0.71
C GLU A 34 1.70 8.91 1.85
N CYS A 35 2.86 8.86 2.51
CA CYS A 35 3.02 8.07 3.72
C CYS A 35 3.43 8.95 4.89
N TYR A 36 2.89 8.65 6.06
CA TYR A 36 3.24 9.29 7.31
C TYR A 36 3.08 8.32 8.47
N ASP A 37 3.87 8.53 9.53
CA ASP A 37 3.76 7.73 10.74
C ASP A 37 2.67 8.32 11.65
N GLU A 38 1.82 7.46 12.19
CA GLU A 38 0.77 7.82 13.16
C GLU A 38 0.78 6.79 14.30
N GLU A 39 1.19 7.23 15.49
CA GLU A 39 1.34 6.38 16.67
C GLU A 39 2.25 5.15 16.43
N ASP A 40 1.65 3.96 16.32
CA ASP A 40 2.31 2.68 16.07
C ASP A 40 2.08 2.16 14.64
N LYS A 41 1.55 3.02 13.76
CA LYS A 41 1.16 2.69 12.39
C LYS A 41 1.90 3.53 11.38
N ILE A 42 2.11 2.90 10.23
CA ILE A 42 2.49 3.56 9.00
C ILE A 42 1.19 3.77 8.22
N MET A 43 0.86 5.02 7.96
CA MET A 43 -0.33 5.39 7.21
C MET A 43 0.04 5.64 5.75
N LEU A 44 -0.74 5.09 4.83
CA LEU A 44 -0.63 5.31 3.40
C LEU A 44 -1.92 5.89 2.88
N LYS A 45 -1.84 7.08 2.31
CA LYS A 45 -2.94 7.75 1.65
C LYS A 45 -2.73 7.72 0.15
N ILE A 46 -3.61 7.01 -0.55
CA ILE A 46 -3.59 6.83 -2.00
C ILE A 46 -4.67 7.74 -2.58
N PHE A 47 -4.29 8.67 -3.45
CA PHE A 47 -5.19 9.67 -4.03
C PHE A 47 -5.73 9.21 -5.40
N ARG A 48 -7.02 9.49 -5.63
CA ARG A 48 -7.81 9.13 -6.83
C ARG A 48 -7.54 7.70 -7.31
N PRO A 49 -7.84 6.68 -6.49
CA PRO A 49 -7.69 5.28 -6.89
C PRO A 49 -8.62 4.94 -8.07
N LEU A 50 -8.07 4.36 -9.14
CA LEU A 50 -8.82 4.07 -10.38
C LEU A 50 -9.46 2.68 -10.39
N ILE A 51 -8.85 1.73 -9.70
CA ILE A 51 -9.35 0.35 -9.58
C ILE A 51 -10.12 0.21 -8.27
N SER A 52 -11.38 -0.23 -8.35
CA SER A 52 -12.13 -0.70 -7.19
C SER A 52 -11.94 -2.20 -6.99
N SER A 53 -12.05 -2.67 -5.74
CA SER A 53 -12.06 -4.11 -5.47
C SER A 53 -13.36 -4.51 -4.81
N SER A 54 -13.64 -5.82 -4.70
CA SER A 54 -14.87 -6.24 -4.03
C SER A 54 -14.88 -5.71 -2.59
N PHE A 55 -16.04 -5.24 -2.12
CA PHE A 55 -16.20 -4.64 -0.78
C PHE A 55 -15.61 -5.49 0.36
N ARG A 56 -15.66 -6.83 0.24
CA ARG A 56 -15.09 -7.76 1.21
C ARG A 56 -13.56 -7.72 1.25
N LEU A 57 -12.90 -7.51 0.10
CA LEU A 57 -11.45 -7.42 -0.02
C LEU A 57 -10.92 -6.08 0.48
N GLU A 58 -11.67 -5.00 0.22
CA GLU A 58 -11.35 -3.65 0.72
C GLU A 58 -11.32 -3.61 2.23
N ARG A 59 -12.34 -4.18 2.88
CA ARG A 59 -12.43 -4.19 4.35
C ARG A 59 -11.44 -5.11 5.05
N SER A 60 -10.89 -6.12 4.38
CA SER A 60 -9.99 -7.09 5.02
C SER A 60 -8.51 -6.72 4.87
N LEU A 61 -8.10 -6.36 3.66
CA LEU A 61 -6.69 -6.18 3.30
C LEU A 61 -6.42 -4.85 2.59
N GLY A 62 -7.33 -3.88 2.69
CA GLY A 62 -7.20 -2.62 1.93
C GLY A 62 -7.35 -2.82 0.42
N GLY A 63 -7.97 -3.92 0.00
CA GLY A 63 -8.21 -4.24 -1.40
C GLY A 63 -6.91 -4.54 -2.16
N LEU A 64 -6.91 -4.19 -3.45
CA LEU A 64 -5.71 -4.31 -4.29
C LEU A 64 -4.55 -3.45 -3.75
N TYR A 65 -4.83 -2.21 -3.34
CA TYR A 65 -3.79 -1.29 -2.92
C TYR A 65 -3.13 -1.71 -1.61
N GLY A 66 -3.90 -2.19 -0.64
CA GLY A 66 -3.33 -2.70 0.61
C GLY A 66 -2.54 -3.98 0.39
N LEU A 67 -2.96 -4.85 -0.53
CA LEU A 67 -2.14 -6.00 -0.95
C LEU A 67 -0.80 -5.57 -1.54
N ILE A 68 -0.79 -4.60 -2.46
CA ILE A 68 0.44 -4.07 -3.06
C ILE A 68 1.33 -3.44 -1.98
N ALA A 69 0.77 -2.49 -1.20
CA ALA A 69 1.50 -1.79 -0.16
C ALA A 69 2.09 -2.74 0.89
N GLY A 70 1.27 -3.65 1.42
CA GLY A 70 1.72 -4.64 2.40
C GLY A 70 2.80 -5.56 1.85
N SER A 71 2.72 -5.92 0.57
CA SER A 71 3.72 -6.75 -0.11
C SER A 71 5.06 -6.03 -0.30
N VAL A 72 5.03 -4.75 -0.66
CA VAL A 72 6.25 -3.93 -0.77
C VAL A 72 6.91 -3.76 0.59
N TYR A 73 6.13 -3.47 1.64
CA TYR A 73 6.66 -3.40 3.00
C TYR A 73 7.24 -4.74 3.47
N ALA A 74 6.54 -5.85 3.23
CA ALA A 74 7.04 -7.19 3.56
C ALA A 74 8.40 -7.49 2.90
N LEU A 75 8.60 -7.04 1.67
CA LEU A 75 9.85 -7.23 0.93
C LEU A 75 11.01 -6.36 1.44
N LEU A 76 10.73 -5.14 1.92
CA LEU A 76 11.76 -4.15 2.24
C LEU A 76 12.03 -3.97 3.74
N ARG A 77 11.01 -4.12 4.60
CA ARG A 77 11.09 -3.85 6.05
C ARG A 77 10.64 -5.01 6.94
N GLY A 78 10.09 -6.08 6.34
CA GLY A 78 9.56 -7.24 7.06
C GLY A 78 8.04 -7.23 7.16
N ASP A 79 7.49 -8.30 7.72
CA ASP A 79 6.04 -8.56 7.69
C ASP A 79 5.23 -7.42 8.32
N VAL A 80 4.13 -7.06 7.66
CA VAL A 80 3.19 -6.03 8.15
C VAL A 80 1.78 -6.59 8.28
N GLU A 81 1.01 -5.99 9.17
CA GLU A 81 -0.42 -6.20 9.34
C GLU A 81 -1.19 -4.96 8.93
N ILE A 82 -2.22 -5.13 8.12
CA ILE A 82 -3.16 -4.06 7.83
C ILE A 82 -4.13 -3.96 9.00
N SER A 83 -4.04 -2.85 9.72
CA SER A 83 -4.79 -2.60 10.96
C SER A 83 -5.97 -1.66 10.77
N TYR A 84 -6.00 -0.92 9.66
CA TYR A 84 -7.03 0.07 9.36
C TYR A 84 -7.14 0.30 7.86
N VAL A 85 -8.38 0.48 7.39
CA VAL A 85 -8.69 0.87 6.01
C VAL A 85 -9.88 1.82 6.04
N GLU A 86 -9.72 2.97 5.41
CA GLU A 86 -10.82 3.87 5.07
C GLU A 86 -10.84 4.11 3.57
N THR A 87 -12.02 3.93 2.96
CA THR A 87 -12.23 4.15 1.53
C THR A 87 -13.17 5.32 1.35
N SER A 88 -12.76 6.28 0.53
CA SER A 88 -13.55 7.40 0.04
C SER A 88 -13.54 7.39 -1.49
N THR A 89 -14.36 8.25 -2.10
CA THR A 89 -14.38 8.44 -3.55
C THR A 89 -13.03 8.95 -4.07
N ASP A 90 -12.38 9.82 -3.29
CA ASP A 90 -11.16 10.53 -3.73
C ASP A 90 -9.87 9.93 -3.17
N PHE A 91 -9.95 9.02 -2.19
CA PHE A 91 -8.77 8.41 -1.58
C PHE A 91 -9.05 7.07 -0.93
N ILE A 92 -8.00 6.27 -0.77
CA ILE A 92 -7.95 5.14 0.16
C ILE A 92 -6.86 5.43 1.19
N LEU A 93 -7.19 5.27 2.47
CA LEU A 93 -6.26 5.38 3.58
C LEU A 93 -6.05 4.01 4.22
N ILE A 94 -4.79 3.57 4.30
CA ILE A 94 -4.41 2.25 4.81
C ILE A 94 -3.43 2.43 5.95
N GLY A 95 -3.76 1.91 7.14
CA GLY A 95 -2.87 1.90 8.29
C GLY A 95 -2.26 0.52 8.50
N MET A 96 -0.93 0.42 8.48
CA MET A 96 -0.19 -0.83 8.63
C MET A 96 0.71 -0.82 9.87
N ARG A 97 0.91 -1.98 10.48
CA ARG A 97 1.82 -2.19 11.61
C ARG A 97 2.88 -3.21 11.25
N ILE A 98 4.15 -2.93 11.55
CA ILE A 98 5.23 -3.90 11.39
C ILE A 98 5.10 -4.96 12.49
N LYS A 99 5.06 -6.24 12.09
CA LYS A 99 5.12 -7.37 13.02
C LYS A 99 6.56 -7.52 13.50
N LYS A 100 6.76 -7.43 14.82
CA LYS A 100 8.04 -7.72 15.47
C LYS A 100 8.32 -9.20 15.52
#